data_AF-A0A0B1S718-F1
#
_entry.id   AF-A0A0B1S718-F1
#
_cell.length_a   1.000
_cell.length_b   1.000
_cell.length_c   1.000
_cell.angle_alpha   90.00
_cell.angle_beta   90.00
_cell.angle_gamma   90.00
#
_symmetry.space_group_name_H-M   'P 1'
#
loop_
_entity.id
_entity.type
_entity.pdbx_description
1 polymer ?
#
loop_
_entity_poly.entity_id
_entity_poly.type
_entity_poly.pdbx_seq_one_letter_code
_entity_poly.pdbx_strand_id
1 'polypeptide(L)'
;MSPNYPVKYNKDVHCDWEITARDGYKILLTMVKMEVEGEKTSNKAHCQKVVIRVSGAPRPEYCGTDQSVFTPFVTKNNTVRISFLTSPDKVNGLKGFNMSWTEVREVNEMSECSAPNEYMCTYTKLCISSMLRCNGDANCGYLDDTDETH
;
A
#
# COMPACT_ATOMS: atom_id res chain seq x y z
N MET A 1 0.30 -8.72 -3.61
CA MET A 1 -1.06 -9.00 -4.17
C MET A 1 -1.70 -10.12 -3.35
N SER A 2 -3.03 -10.12 -3.20
CA SER A 2 -3.73 -11.25 -2.56
C SER A 2 -3.58 -12.54 -3.38
N PRO A 3 -3.69 -13.73 -2.76
CA PRO A 3 -3.69 -14.99 -3.47
C PRO A 3 -4.75 -15.02 -4.57
N ASN A 4 -4.38 -15.59 -5.72
CA ASN A 4 -5.22 -15.75 -6.91
C ASN A 4 -5.65 -14.45 -7.61
N TYR A 5 -5.29 -13.24 -7.14
CA TYR A 5 -5.68 -12.00 -7.82
C TYR A 5 -5.29 -12.02 -9.31
N PRO A 6 -6.16 -11.60 -10.26
CA PRO A 6 -7.49 -11.00 -10.07
C PRO A 6 -8.65 -12.00 -10.00
N VAL A 7 -8.37 -13.30 -9.91
CA VAL A 7 -9.35 -14.36 -9.67
C VAL A 7 -9.78 -14.33 -8.20
N LYS A 8 -10.93 -14.93 -7.92
CA LYS A 8 -11.49 -14.98 -6.57
C LYS A 8 -10.52 -15.61 -5.57
N TYR A 9 -10.33 -14.97 -4.43
CA TYR A 9 -9.61 -15.57 -3.31
C TYR A 9 -10.41 -16.71 -2.68
N ASN A 10 -9.70 -17.68 -2.11
CA ASN A 10 -10.30 -18.78 -1.37
C ASN A 10 -10.71 -18.34 0.04
N LYS A 11 -11.63 -19.09 0.65
CA LYS A 11 -11.97 -18.99 2.07
C LYS A 11 -10.93 -19.70 2.94
N ASP A 12 -10.90 -19.41 4.23
CA ASP A 12 -9.97 -20.01 5.21
C ASP A 12 -8.48 -19.86 4.85
N VAL A 13 -8.16 -18.75 4.20
CA VAL A 13 -6.80 -18.35 3.83
C VAL A 13 -6.25 -17.36 4.83
N HIS A 14 -5.02 -17.63 5.27
CA HIS A 14 -4.16 -16.70 5.99
C HIS A 14 -2.87 -16.52 5.19
N CYS A 15 -2.60 -15.29 4.75
CA CYS A 15 -1.34 -14.93 4.12
C CYS A 15 -0.69 -13.77 4.86
N ASP A 16 0.62 -13.87 5.06
CA ASP A 16 1.44 -12.82 5.62
C ASP A 16 2.58 -12.48 4.65
N TRP A 17 2.78 -11.19 4.44
CA TRP A 17 3.93 -10.65 3.72
C TRP A 17 4.73 -9.76 4.65
N GLU A 18 6.04 -9.92 4.62
CA GLU A 18 6.98 -9.00 5.25
C GLU A 18 7.82 -8.38 4.14
N ILE A 19 7.85 -7.05 4.09
CA ILE A 19 8.64 -6.29 3.13
C ILE A 19 9.66 -5.50 3.95
N THR A 20 10.92 -5.56 3.52
CA THR A 20 12.03 -4.84 4.15
C THR A 20 12.77 -4.03 3.08
N ALA A 21 12.83 -2.72 3.27
CA ALA A 21 13.60 -1.79 2.48
C ALA A 21 15.04 -1.70 2.98
N ARG A 22 15.92 -1.12 2.15
CA ARG A 22 17.30 -0.81 2.50
C ARG A 22 17.41 0.06 3.74
N ASP A 23 18.54 -0.06 4.44
CA ASP A 23 18.83 0.77 5.61
C ASP A 23 18.79 2.27 5.24
N GLY A 24 18.14 3.06 6.09
CA GLY A 24 17.90 4.49 5.84
C GLY A 24 16.74 4.79 4.89
N TYR A 25 16.12 3.78 4.28
CA TYR A 25 14.90 3.92 3.49
C TYR A 25 13.67 3.45 4.28
N LYS A 26 12.51 3.91 3.84
CA LYS A 26 11.20 3.54 4.35
C LYS A 26 10.35 3.00 3.20
N ILE A 27 9.19 2.47 3.55
CA ILE A 27 8.28 1.88 2.58
C ILE A 27 7.07 2.80 2.47
N LEU A 28 6.85 3.35 1.28
CA LEU A 28 5.57 3.95 0.91
C LEU A 28 4.65 2.82 0.45
N LEU A 29 3.47 2.68 1.08
CA LEU A 29 2.45 1.73 0.66
C LEU A 29 1.26 2.44 0.01
N THR A 30 0.82 1.89 -1.12
CA THR A 30 -0.33 2.40 -1.89
C THR A 30 -1.29 1.28 -2.22
N MET A 31 -2.60 1.55 -2.09
CA MET A 31 -3.65 0.61 -2.48
C MET A 31 -4.00 0.85 -3.95
N VAL A 32 -3.67 -0.10 -4.82
CA VAL A 32 -3.95 -0.04 -6.27
C VAL A 32 -5.37 -0.51 -6.56
N LYS A 33 -5.78 -1.63 -5.94
CA LYS A 33 -7.14 -2.16 -6.08
C LYS A 33 -7.54 -2.88 -4.80
N MET A 34 -8.79 -2.70 -4.38
CA MET A 34 -9.37 -3.48 -3.30
C MET A 34 -10.78 -3.92 -3.70
N GLU A 35 -11.00 -5.23 -3.72
CA GLU A 35 -12.29 -5.90 -3.95
C GLU A 35 -12.36 -7.08 -2.97
N VAL A 36 -12.63 -6.79 -1.69
CA VAL A 36 -12.74 -7.82 -0.64
C VAL A 36 -14.06 -7.70 0.11
N GLU A 37 -14.59 -8.82 0.58
CA GLU A 37 -15.88 -8.84 1.28
C GLU A 37 -15.80 -8.13 2.63
N GLY A 38 -16.72 -7.19 2.82
CA GLY A 38 -16.85 -6.41 4.03
C GLY A 38 -17.54 -5.10 3.71
N GLU A 39 -18.15 -4.50 4.71
CA GLU A 39 -18.73 -3.16 4.59
C GLU A 39 -18.10 -2.26 5.62
N LYS A 40 -17.75 -1.05 5.19
CA LYS A 40 -17.24 -0.03 6.09
C LYS A 40 -18.25 1.09 6.13
N THR A 41 -18.76 1.37 7.32
CA THR A 41 -19.51 2.59 7.61
C THR A 41 -18.55 3.65 8.13
N SER A 42 -18.96 4.92 8.09
CA SER A 42 -18.14 6.07 8.51
C SER A 42 -17.49 5.91 9.89
N ASN A 43 -18.13 5.15 10.81
CA ASN A 43 -17.67 5.00 12.19
C ASN A 43 -17.12 3.62 12.56
N LYS A 44 -17.38 2.55 11.78
CA LYS A 44 -16.87 1.18 12.07
C LYS A 44 -16.63 0.38 10.79
N ALA A 45 -15.52 -0.36 10.78
CA ALA A 45 -15.25 -1.38 9.78
C ALA A 45 -15.86 -2.71 10.22
N HIS A 46 -16.70 -3.31 9.37
CA HIS A 46 -17.25 -4.65 9.58
C HIS A 46 -16.50 -5.67 8.71
N CYS A 47 -15.21 -5.86 9.00
CA CYS A 47 -14.33 -6.79 8.29
C CYS A 47 -14.41 -8.22 8.84
N GLN A 48 -15.62 -8.69 9.15
CA GLN A 48 -15.82 -10.01 9.78
C GLN A 48 -15.48 -11.18 8.85
N LYS A 49 -15.69 -11.00 7.55
CA LYS A 49 -15.47 -12.06 6.56
C LYS A 49 -14.05 -12.06 6.03
N VAL A 50 -13.54 -10.90 5.68
CA VAL A 50 -12.21 -10.73 5.10
C VAL A 50 -11.61 -9.47 5.68
N VAL A 51 -10.35 -9.56 6.10
CA VAL A 51 -9.62 -8.43 6.67
C VAL A 51 -8.20 -8.36 6.11
N ILE A 52 -7.81 -7.16 5.72
CA ILE A 52 -6.43 -6.79 5.41
C ILE A 52 -5.91 -5.99 6.61
N ARG A 53 -4.79 -6.42 7.19
CA ARG A 53 -4.09 -5.72 8.28
C ARG A 53 -2.73 -5.28 7.78
N VAL A 54 -2.34 -4.05 8.12
CA VAL A 54 -1.05 -3.48 7.73
C VAL A 54 -0.41 -2.87 8.96
N SER A 55 0.79 -3.31 9.33
CA SER A 55 1.48 -2.82 10.52
C SER A 55 1.85 -1.34 10.38
N GLY A 56 1.52 -0.54 11.39
CA GLY A 56 1.82 0.90 11.37
C GLY A 56 0.91 1.74 10.49
N ALA A 57 -0.10 1.13 9.85
CA ALA A 57 -1.08 1.86 9.08
C ALA A 57 -1.99 2.72 9.97
N PRO A 58 -2.55 3.83 9.44
CA PRO A 58 -3.43 4.72 10.22
C PRO A 58 -4.69 4.02 10.76
N ARG A 59 -5.10 2.91 10.15
CA ARG A 59 -6.25 2.11 10.58
C ARG A 59 -5.83 0.66 10.81
N PRO A 60 -6.46 -0.02 11.78
CA PRO A 60 -6.08 -1.39 12.11
C PRO A 60 -6.51 -2.41 11.05
N GLU A 61 -7.62 -2.15 10.36
CA GLU A 61 -8.28 -3.12 9.48
C GLU A 61 -8.88 -2.45 8.24
N TYR A 62 -8.73 -3.12 7.10
CA TYR A 62 -9.25 -2.72 5.80
C TYR A 62 -10.06 -3.85 5.17
N CYS A 63 -11.22 -3.50 4.60
CA CYS A 63 -12.06 -4.37 3.80
C CYS A 63 -13.05 -3.54 2.96
N GLY A 64 -13.78 -4.19 2.06
CA GLY A 64 -14.73 -3.57 1.15
C GLY A 64 -14.16 -3.36 -0.26
N THR A 65 -14.87 -2.57 -1.05
CA THR A 65 -14.51 -2.23 -2.44
C THR A 65 -14.12 -0.76 -2.61
N ASP A 66 -14.34 0.06 -1.59
CA ASP A 66 -13.97 1.48 -1.60
C ASP A 66 -12.49 1.64 -1.25
N GLN A 67 -11.69 2.06 -2.22
CA GLN A 67 -10.24 2.23 -2.08
C GLN A 67 -9.88 3.50 -1.30
N SER A 68 -10.76 4.50 -1.28
CA SER A 68 -10.52 5.79 -0.61
C SER A 68 -10.34 5.64 0.91
N VAL A 69 -10.76 4.50 1.46
CA VAL A 69 -10.58 4.16 2.87
C VAL A 69 -9.11 3.89 3.26
N PHE A 70 -8.25 3.67 2.26
CA PHE A 70 -6.81 3.50 2.40
C PHE A 70 -6.09 4.74 1.86
N THR A 71 -5.54 5.54 2.77
CA THR A 71 -4.65 6.65 2.41
C THR A 71 -3.22 6.11 2.30
N PRO A 72 -2.53 6.29 1.17
CA PRO A 72 -1.11 6.00 1.05
C PRO A 72 -0.31 6.60 2.19
N PHE A 73 0.62 5.83 2.75
CA PHE A 73 1.42 6.27 3.88
C PHE A 73 2.83 5.68 3.84
N VAL A 74 3.76 6.43 4.41
CA VAL A 74 5.15 6.00 4.61
C VAL A 74 5.28 5.34 5.97
N THR A 75 5.93 4.19 6.01
CA THR A 75 6.16 3.46 7.26
C THR A 75 7.15 4.16 8.17
N LYS A 76 7.04 3.93 9.48
CA LYS A 76 7.98 4.49 10.46
C LYS A 76 9.37 3.85 10.37
N ASN A 77 9.39 2.55 10.07
CA ASN A 77 10.59 1.72 9.96
C ASN A 77 10.80 1.28 8.51
N ASN A 78 11.93 0.64 8.23
CA ASN A 78 12.21 0.03 6.93
C ASN A 78 11.50 -1.32 6.71
N THR A 79 10.73 -1.83 7.68
CA THR A 79 9.98 -3.09 7.55
C THR A 79 8.49 -2.88 7.75
N VAL A 80 7.67 -3.60 6.97
CA VAL A 80 6.21 -3.63 7.11
C VAL A 80 5.68 -5.05 6.98
N ARG A 81 4.65 -5.35 7.77
CA ARG A 81 3.90 -6.60 7.70
C ARG A 81 2.49 -6.34 7.20
N ILE A 82 2.07 -7.16 6.25
CA ILE A 82 0.74 -7.15 5.67
C ILE A 82 0.14 -8.54 5.90
N SER A 83 -1.05 -8.61 6.48
CA SER A 83 -1.78 -9.86 6.70
C SER A 83 -3.11 -9.81 5.97
N PHE A 84 -3.45 -10.90 5.28
CA PHE A 84 -4.73 -11.12 4.63
C PHE A 84 -5.39 -12.37 5.20
N LEU A 85 -6.55 -12.17 5.80
CA LEU A 85 -7.28 -13.20 6.53
C LEU A 85 -8.68 -13.31 5.95
N THR A 86 -9.11 -14.53 5.62
CA THR A 86 -10.46 -14.83 5.14
C THR A 86 -11.12 -15.85 6.07
N SER A 87 -12.38 -15.62 6.40
CA SER A 87 -13.18 -16.48 7.27
C SER A 87 -13.42 -17.85 6.62
N PRO A 88 -13.45 -18.94 7.40
CA PRO A 88 -13.82 -20.27 6.89
C PRO A 88 -15.31 -20.38 6.50
N ASP A 89 -16.14 -19.52 7.09
CA ASP A 89 -17.58 -19.46 6.87
C ASP A 89 -17.98 -18.17 6.13
N LYS A 90 -18.97 -18.29 5.23
CA LYS A 90 -19.67 -17.16 4.58
C LYS A 90 -18.83 -16.27 3.64
N VAL A 91 -17.77 -16.81 3.03
CA VAL A 91 -16.97 -16.13 1.99
C VAL A 91 -17.37 -16.64 0.60
N ASN A 92 -17.82 -15.74 -0.27
CA ASN A 92 -18.14 -15.99 -1.68
C ASN A 92 -16.93 -15.77 -2.60
N GLY A 93 -15.92 -15.05 -2.12
CA GLY A 93 -14.72 -14.70 -2.87
C GLY A 93 -14.98 -13.55 -3.85
N LEU A 94 -14.26 -12.45 -3.67
CA LEU A 94 -14.11 -11.36 -4.63
C LEU A 94 -12.69 -11.38 -5.21
N LYS A 95 -12.32 -10.43 -6.07
CA LYS A 95 -11.01 -10.45 -6.76
C LYS A 95 -9.81 -10.28 -5.82
N GLY A 96 -10.01 -9.80 -4.60
CA GLY A 96 -8.96 -9.61 -3.61
C GLY A 96 -8.39 -8.20 -3.63
N PHE A 97 -7.10 -8.04 -3.33
CA PHE A 97 -6.46 -6.74 -3.31
C PHE A 97 -5.11 -6.73 -4.04
N ASN A 98 -4.79 -5.57 -4.59
CA ASN A 98 -3.50 -5.23 -5.14
C ASN A 98 -2.95 -4.00 -4.43
N MET A 99 -1.75 -4.12 -3.88
CA MET A 99 -1.00 -3.04 -3.25
C MET A 99 0.37 -2.95 -3.89
N SER A 100 0.79 -1.72 -4.14
CA SER A 100 2.15 -1.40 -4.54
C SER A 100 2.92 -0.84 -3.35
N TRP A 101 4.24 -0.97 -3.41
CA TRP A 101 5.14 -0.41 -2.44
C TRP A 101 6.33 0.23 -3.15
N THR A 102 6.84 1.32 -2.58
CA THR A 102 8.01 2.03 -3.10
C THR A 102 9.00 2.25 -1.97
N GLU A 103 10.29 2.03 -2.23
CA GLU A 103 11.36 2.49 -1.33
C GLU A 103 11.49 3.99 -1.42
N VAL A 104 11.31 4.67 -0.30
CA VAL A 104 11.38 6.13 -0.23
C VAL A 104 12.33 6.58 0.88
N ARG A 105 13.00 7.70 0.67
CA ARG A 105 13.71 8.41 1.74
C ARG A 105 13.02 9.74 1.99
N GLU A 106 12.64 9.98 3.23
CA GLU A 106 12.12 11.29 3.66
C GLU A 106 13.30 12.25 3.82
N VAL A 107 13.26 13.37 3.12
CA VAL A 107 14.29 14.41 3.20
C VAL A 107 13.71 15.71 3.77
N ASN A 108 14.53 16.46 4.48
CA ASN A 108 14.11 17.77 5.00
C ASN A 108 14.35 18.86 3.94
N GLU A 109 15.51 18.78 3.28
CA GLU A 109 15.96 19.70 2.24
C GLU A 109 16.02 19.01 0.87
N MET A 110 15.71 19.75 -0.19
CA MET A 110 15.72 19.21 -1.57
C MET A 110 17.13 18.77 -2.01
N SER A 111 18.18 19.38 -1.45
CA SER A 111 19.58 19.05 -1.75
C SER A 111 19.97 17.64 -1.29
N GLU A 112 19.24 17.04 -0.36
CA GLU A 112 19.48 15.68 0.12
C GLU A 112 19.07 14.59 -0.89
N CYS A 113 18.29 14.94 -1.91
CA CYS A 113 17.85 14.07 -3.01
C CYS A 113 18.51 14.48 -4.33
N SER A 114 19.83 14.56 -4.34
CA SER A 114 20.62 15.04 -5.49
C SER A 114 21.46 13.94 -6.15
N ALA A 115 21.33 12.68 -5.72
CA ALA A 115 22.08 11.60 -6.35
C ALA A 115 21.56 11.35 -7.79
N PRO A 116 22.42 10.96 -8.73
CA PRO A 116 22.03 10.77 -10.13
C PRO A 116 21.00 9.67 -10.35
N ASN A 117 20.89 8.73 -9.40
CA ASN A 117 19.94 7.62 -9.42
C ASN A 117 18.68 7.90 -8.59
N GLU A 118 18.49 9.13 -8.12
CA GLU A 118 17.37 9.54 -7.26
C GLU A 118 16.46 10.55 -7.97
N TYR A 119 15.20 10.60 -7.53
CA TYR A 119 14.22 11.57 -7.97
C TYR A 119 13.47 12.13 -6.79
N MET A 120 13.31 13.46 -6.78
CA MET A 120 12.64 14.19 -5.71
C MET A 120 11.18 14.45 -6.08
N CYS A 121 10.27 13.87 -5.31
CA CYS A 121 8.84 14.14 -5.39
C CYS A 121 8.54 15.55 -4.88
N THR A 122 7.74 16.30 -5.64
CA THR A 122 7.60 17.74 -5.45
C THR A 122 6.78 18.11 -4.21
N TYR A 123 5.71 17.38 -3.94
CA TYR A 123 4.74 17.74 -2.89
C TYR A 123 4.97 16.96 -1.60
N THR A 124 5.31 15.68 -1.68
CA THR A 124 5.54 14.83 -0.50
C THR A 124 6.94 14.92 0.07
N LYS A 125 7.89 15.53 -0.66
CA LYS A 125 9.32 15.58 -0.30
C LYS A 125 9.94 14.20 -0.11
N LEU A 126 9.46 13.23 -0.88
CA LEU A 126 10.02 11.89 -0.90
C LEU A 126 11.09 11.78 -1.98
N CYS A 127 12.21 11.18 -1.62
CA CYS A 127 13.25 10.81 -2.56
C CYS A 127 13.06 9.34 -2.96
N ILE A 128 12.85 9.10 -4.25
CA ILE A 128 12.60 7.77 -4.83
C ILE A 128 13.69 7.41 -5.84
N SER A 129 13.70 6.17 -6.33
CA SER A 129 14.62 5.79 -7.42
C SER A 129 14.23 6.52 -8.71
N SER A 130 15.21 7.11 -9.39
CA SER A 130 15.04 7.73 -10.72
C SER A 130 14.47 6.78 -11.78
N MET A 131 14.64 5.45 -11.61
CA MET A 131 14.07 4.42 -12.49
C MET A 131 12.54 4.32 -12.41
N LEU A 132 11.93 4.93 -11.38
CA LEU A 132 10.50 4.94 -11.18
C LEU A 132 9.80 6.09 -11.91
N ARG A 133 10.55 7.02 -12.49
CA ARG A 133 9.98 8.13 -13.26
C ARG A 133 9.35 7.62 -14.56
N CYS A 134 8.14 8.08 -14.85
CA CYS A 134 7.36 7.72 -16.04
C CYS A 134 7.21 6.20 -16.22
N ASN A 135 7.07 5.46 -15.13
CA ASN A 135 6.89 4.00 -15.16
C ASN A 135 5.41 3.58 -15.23
N GLY A 136 4.48 4.53 -15.18
CA GLY A 136 3.03 4.33 -15.20
C GLY A 136 2.39 4.15 -13.82
N ASP A 137 3.16 4.19 -12.73
CA ASP A 137 2.70 4.04 -11.36
C ASP A 137 3.08 5.29 -10.54
N ALA A 138 2.11 5.95 -9.91
CA ALA A 138 2.41 7.06 -8.99
C ALA A 138 3.17 6.55 -7.75
N ASN A 139 4.47 6.86 -7.67
CA ASN A 139 5.37 6.42 -6.61
C ASN A 139 5.75 7.55 -5.65
N CYS A 140 5.23 8.76 -5.89
CA CYS A 140 5.47 9.93 -5.07
C CYS A 140 4.54 10.09 -3.86
N GLY A 141 3.58 9.20 -3.64
CA GLY A 141 2.78 9.14 -2.41
C GLY A 141 1.39 9.73 -2.53
N TYR A 142 0.86 10.26 -1.42
CA TYR A 142 -0.53 10.73 -1.39
C TYR A 142 -0.69 12.06 -2.12
N LEU A 143 -1.49 12.04 -3.20
CA LEU A 143 -1.77 13.21 -4.05
C LEU A 143 -0.51 13.83 -4.69
N ASP A 144 0.49 13.00 -4.96
CA ASP A 144 1.70 13.39 -5.66
C ASP A 144 2.02 12.32 -6.71
N ASP A 145 1.81 12.69 -7.97
CA ASP A 145 2.07 11.92 -9.19
C ASP A 145 3.17 12.59 -10.02
N THR A 146 4.01 13.42 -9.39
CA THR A 146 5.01 14.23 -10.12
C THR A 146 6.12 13.41 -10.77
N ASP A 147 6.28 12.14 -10.41
CA ASP A 147 7.12 11.18 -11.12
C ASP A 147 6.56 10.76 -12.48
N GLU A 148 5.25 10.94 -12.71
CA GLU A 148 4.54 10.55 -13.94
C GLU A 148 4.12 11.74 -14.82
N THR A 149 4.02 12.95 -14.26
CA THR A 149 3.63 14.16 -15.00
C THR A 149 4.86 14.88 -15.57
N HIS A 150 5.19 14.62 -16.85
CA HIS A 150 6.28 15.29 -17.57
C HIS A 150 5.86 15.74 -18.97
#